data_AF-A0A7Y4T745-F1
#
_entry.id   AF-A0A7Y4T745-F1
#
_cell.length_a   1.000
_cell.length_b   1.000
_cell.length_c   1.000
_cell.angle_alpha   90.00
_cell.angle_beta   90.00
_cell.angle_gamma   90.00
#
_symmetry.space_group_name_H-M   'P 1'
#
loop_
_entity.id
_entity.type
_entity.pdbx_description
1 polymer ?
#
loop_
_entity_poly.entity_id
_entity_poly.type
_entity_poly.pdbx_seq_one_letter_code
_entity_poly.pdbx_strand_id
1 'polypeptide(L)' 'MQFPFDKALYEKAFWIAIVIAILGWIGIYLIWREYTTSDIIGMIVAVPILAYLIQVLMMFKEK' A
#
# COMPACT_ATOMS: atom_id res chain seq x y z
N MET A 1 15.21 16.57 -6.80
CA MET A 1 14.89 16.10 -5.43
C MET A 1 15.11 14.60 -5.39
N GLN A 2 16.18 14.12 -4.76
CA GLN A 2 16.27 12.72 -4.38
C GLN A 2 15.44 12.58 -3.11
N PHE A 3 14.27 11.96 -3.20
CA PHE A 3 13.55 11.55 -2.00
C PHE A 3 14.41 10.52 -1.28
N PRO A 4 14.77 10.73 0.00
CA PRO A 4 15.59 9.77 0.72
C PRO A 4 14.78 8.48 0.83
N PHE A 5 15.30 7.40 0.24
CA PHE A 5 14.74 6.08 0.46
C PHE A 5 15.31 5.55 1.77
N ASP A 6 14.47 5.47 2.80
CA ASP A 6 14.82 4.83 4.05
C ASP A 6 14.20 3.43 4.08
N LYS A 7 15.05 2.41 4.10
CA LYS A 7 14.61 1.01 4.09
C LYS A 7 13.79 0.65 5.32
N ALA A 8 14.19 1.11 6.50
CA ALA A 8 13.50 0.77 7.74
C ALA A 8 12.11 1.43 7.81
N LEU A 9 12.00 2.67 7.31
CA LEU A 9 10.72 3.35 7.20
C LEU A 9 9.84 2.74 6.12
N TYR A 10 10.42 2.35 4.97
CA TYR A 10 9.71 1.66 3.90
C TYR A 10 9.14 0.33 4.37
N GLU A 11 9.88 -0.47 5.14
CA GLU A 11 9.38 -1.75 5.67
C GLU A 11 8.15 -1.54 6.57
N LYS A 12 8.15 -0.50 7.42
CA LYS A 12 6.96 -0.13 8.21
C LYS A 12 5.80 0.31 7.33
N ALA A 13 6.08 1.18 6.35
CA ALA A 13 5.09 1.67 5.40
C ALA A 13 4.49 0.55 4.53
N PHE A 14 5.29 -0.45 4.18
CA PHE A 14 4.89 -1.62 3.42
C PHE A 14 3.92 -2.51 4.21
N TRP A 15 4.18 -2.75 5.49
CA TRP A 15 3.22 -3.43 6.35
C TRP A 15 1.87 -2.70 6.43
N ILE A 16 1.89 -1.37 6.55
CA ILE A 16 0.65 -0.57 6.52
C ILE A 16 -0.06 -0.71 5.17
N ALA A 17 0.68 -0.64 4.06
CA ALA A 17 0.12 -0.82 2.72
C ALA A 17 -0.51 -2.21 2.54
N ILE A 18 0.09 -3.27 3.07
CA ILE A 18 -0.48 -4.62 3.07
C ILE A 18 -1.80 -4.65 3.84
N VAL A 19 -1.86 -4.07 5.04
CA VAL A 19 -3.11 -4.04 5.83
C VAL A 19 -4.20 -3.30 5.05
N ILE A 20 -3.87 -2.15 4.44
CA ILE A 20 -4.81 -1.40 3.61
C ILE A 20 -5.27 -2.23 2.41
N ALA A 21 -4.36 -2.95 1.74
CA ALA A 21 -4.70 -3.79 0.60
C ALA A 21 -5.64 -4.94 0.99
N ILE A 22 -5.41 -5.60 2.12
CA ILE A 22 -6.31 -6.65 2.65
C ILE A 22 -7.69 -6.06 2.95
N LEU A 23 -7.76 -4.89 3.59
CA LEU A 23 -9.02 -4.21 3.88
C LEU A 23 -9.75 -3.82 2.59
N GLY A 24 -9.02 -3.30 1.59
CA GLY A 24 -9.56 -2.99 0.27
C GLY A 24 -10.09 -4.23 -0.44
N TRP A 25 -9.36 -5.35 -0.36
CA TRP A 25 -9.79 -6.62 -0.95
C TRP A 25 -11.08 -7.13 -0.32
N ILE A 26 -11.17 -7.14 1.01
CA ILE A 26 -12.41 -7.47 1.73
C ILE A 26 -13.55 -6.53 1.32
N GLY A 27 -13.26 -5.23 1.16
CA GLY A 27 -14.23 -4.23 0.70
C GLY A 27 -14.78 -4.52 -0.69
N ILE A 28 -13.94 -4.93 -1.64
CA ILE A 28 -14.36 -5.34 -2.99
C ILE A 28 -15.34 -6.51 -2.90
N TYR A 29 -15.03 -7.52 -2.08
CA TYR A 29 -15.92 -8.67 -1.87
C TYR A 29 -17.28 -8.27 -1.31
N LEU A 30 -17.31 -7.36 -0.35
CA LEU A 30 -18.58 -6.96 0.29
C LEU A 30 -19.50 -6.24 -0.71
N ILE A 31 -18.94 -5.51 -1.68
CA ILE A 31 -19.71 -4.76 -2.67
C ILE A 31 -20.09 -5.66 -3.86
N TRP A 32 -19.14 -6.41 -4.41
CA TRP A 32 -19.32 -7.14 -5.68
C TRP A 32 -19.56 -8.64 -5.49
N ARG A 33 -19.30 -9.20 -4.29
CA ARG A 33 -19.37 -10.64 -3.95
C ARG A 33 -18.51 -11.57 -4.82
N GLU A 34 -17.63 -11.00 -5.62
CA GLU A 34 -16.75 -11.71 -6.53
C GLU A 34 -15.32 -11.19 -6.38
N TYR A 35 -14.36 -12.08 -6.60
CA TYR A 35 -12.97 -11.72 -6.76
C TYR A 35 -12.54 -12.05 -8.18
N THR A 36 -11.88 -11.09 -8.82
CA THR A 36 -11.33 -11.26 -10.15
C THR A 36 -9.81 -11.39 -10.07
N THR A 37 -9.22 -12.06 -11.06
CA THR A 37 -7.75 -12.12 -11.18
C THR A 37 -7.15 -10.72 -11.32
N SER A 38 -7.90 -9.79 -11.91
CA SER A 38 -7.52 -8.37 -12.04
C SER A 38 -7.33 -7.70 -10.68
N ASP A 39 -8.12 -8.06 -9.65
CA ASP A 39 -7.97 -7.51 -8.30
C ASP A 39 -6.63 -7.90 -7.68
N ILE A 40 -6.23 -9.16 -7.84
CA ILE A 40 -4.95 -9.68 -7.32
C ILE A 40 -3.78 -8.97 -8.01
N ILE A 41 -3.83 -8.84 -9.33
CA ILE A 41 -2.79 -8.13 -10.10
C ILE A 41 -2.72 -6.67 -9.67
N GLY A 42 -3.89 -6.02 -9.54
CA GLY A 42 -4.00 -4.63 -9.10
C GLY A 42 -3.38 -4.41 -7.72
N MET A 43 -3.65 -5.29 -6.77
CA MET A 43 -3.04 -5.22 -5.43
C MET A 43 -1.52 -5.41 -5.46
N ILE A 44 -1.00 -6.40 -6.20
CA ILE A 44 0.45 -6.66 -6.27
C ILE A 44 1.20 -5.42 -6.78
N VAL A 45 0.62 -4.70 -7.73
CA VAL A 45 1.20 -3.47 -8.28
C VAL A 45 0.97 -2.27 -7.35
N ALA A 46 -0.22 -2.14 -6.76
CA ALA A 46 -0.59 -0.99 -5.94
C ALA A 46 0.11 -0.98 -4.57
N VAL A 47 0.33 -2.13 -3.93
CA VAL A 47 0.96 -2.23 -2.61
C VAL A 47 2.34 -1.56 -2.54
N PRO A 48 3.32 -1.85 -3.41
CA PRO A 48 4.63 -1.18 -3.35
C PRO A 48 4.55 0.32 -3.64
N ILE A 49 3.64 0.75 -4.53
CA ILE A 49 3.43 2.18 -4.83
C ILE A 49 2.86 2.89 -3.59
N LEU A 50 1.85 2.30 -2.96
CA LEU A 50 1.24 2.83 -1.75
C LEU A 50 2.22 2.84 -0.57
N ALA A 51 3.03 1.80 -0.43
CA ALA A 51 4.09 1.73 0.58
C ALA A 51 5.08 2.88 0.44
N TYR A 52 5.50 3.18 -0.79
CA TYR A 52 6.38 4.33 -1.06
C TYR A 52 5.71 5.67 -0.72
N LEU A 53 4.43 5.84 -1.09
CA LEU A 53 3.67 7.05 -0.72
C LEU A 53 3.55 7.21 0.80
N ILE A 54 3.27 6.13 1.52
CA ILE A 54 3.19 6.15 2.99
C ILE A 54 4.56 6.51 3.60
N GLN A 55 5.66 5.95 3.08
CA GLN A 55 7.00 6.30 3.51
C GLN A 55 7.25 7.80 3.35
N VAL A 56 6.93 8.37 2.19
CA VAL A 56 7.09 9.80 1.92
C VAL A 56 6.24 10.64 2.88
N LEU A 57 4.98 10.26 3.10
CA LEU A 57 4.09 10.95 4.05
C LEU A 57 4.62 10.91 5.49
N MET A 58 5.18 9.78 5.91
CA MET A 58 5.82 9.66 7.23
C MET A 58 7.03 10.59 7.37
N MET A 59 7.86 10.68 6.32
CA MET A 59 9.00 11.62 6.30
C MET A 59 8.59 13.09 6.36
N PHE A 60 7.43 13.44 5.78
CA PHE A 60 6.90 14.80 5.89
C PHE A 60 6.31 15.10 7.27
N LYS A 61 5.76 14.10 7.97
CA LYS A 61 5.20 14.28 9.31
C LYS A 61 6.27 14.50 10.37
N GLU A 62 7.46 13.94 10.19
CA GLU A 62 8.59 14.08 11.13
C GLU A 62 9.41 15.37 10.91
N LYS A 63 9.12 16.15 9.85
CA LYS A 63 9.67 17.48 9.62
C LYS A 63 8.76 18.56 10.20
#